data_AF-A0AA88Z3E8-F1
#
_entry.id   AF-A0AA88Z3E8-F1
#
_cell.length_a   1.000
_cell.length_b   1.000
_cell.length_c   1.000
_cell.angle_alpha   90.00
_cell.angle_beta   90.00
_cell.angle_gamma   90.00
#
_symmetry.space_group_name_H-M   'P 1'
#
loop_
_entity.id
_entity.type
_entity.pdbx_description
1 polymer ?
#
loop_
_entity_poly.entity_id
_entity_poly.type
_entity_poly.pdbx_seq_one_letter_code
_entity_poly.pdbx_strand_id
1 'polypeptide(L)'
;MIHRMLFAGAIVLATAMPAHAESATDVSPICTTVRTEPTRDSLLSRSSYCQKTVPLEYVAKDNQNNEIGRVAIEAYAYSDNPSNQLAWPLKFRFRTRVISGNPGGLMIKPVVECGSDCTVAPNAGVPLALGGLSNEISVMVTPNMGANNPLRFSPTLEYRVAKSGDSFENGASVSPYAGVGYIPDIRCDVALVKSNSQGCVYADAPAVLRAIVATNPDVDESAIHIREAQAAGRPGKFVPKGDGTIFPDTWESRPLTRTRDATLRRDNRDASKKQCVAKYGSVNGQCTFTGDPDETPTDCDCDEYPFASTEQGASSDPEVSVKRIDASDNRRAGAFLGNFYLNQRVLDQENFYVDVGSQQPAAKR
;
A
#
# COMPACT_ATOMS: atom_id res chain seq x y z
N MET A 1 5.44 66.83 -21.67
CA MET A 1 4.41 66.11 -20.89
C MET A 1 4.53 64.63 -21.21
N ILE A 2 4.67 63.80 -20.18
CA ILE A 2 4.61 62.32 -20.18
C ILE A 2 5.83 61.61 -20.79
N HIS A 3 6.80 61.26 -19.94
CA HIS A 3 7.69 60.11 -20.15
C HIS A 3 7.20 58.97 -19.25
N ARG A 4 6.82 57.85 -19.87
CA ARG A 4 6.41 56.61 -19.19
C ARG A 4 7.65 55.88 -18.70
N MET A 5 7.78 55.72 -17.38
CA MET A 5 8.65 54.72 -16.76
C MET A 5 8.00 53.34 -16.92
N LEU A 6 8.71 52.38 -17.52
CA LEU A 6 8.39 50.96 -17.46
C LEU A 6 9.21 50.33 -16.33
N PHE A 7 8.54 49.90 -15.26
CA PHE A 7 9.10 49.00 -14.26
C PHE A 7 9.00 47.56 -14.80
N ALA A 8 10.13 46.92 -15.06
CA ALA A 8 10.21 45.48 -15.29
C ALA A 8 10.28 44.78 -13.93
N GLY A 9 9.15 44.28 -13.44
CA GLY A 9 9.10 43.37 -12.30
C GLY A 9 9.46 41.96 -12.75
N ALA A 10 10.61 41.46 -12.30
CA ALA A 10 10.96 40.06 -12.46
C ALA A 10 10.10 39.21 -11.51
N ILE A 11 9.13 38.48 -12.08
CA ILE A 11 8.40 37.43 -11.37
C ILE A 11 9.36 36.24 -11.27
N VAL A 12 9.91 36.01 -10.09
CA VAL A 12 10.58 34.76 -9.76
C VAL A 12 9.48 33.71 -9.59
N LEU A 13 9.21 32.94 -10.65
CA LEU A 13 8.51 31.67 -10.51
C LEU A 13 9.43 30.72 -9.73
N ALA A 14 9.16 30.57 -8.44
CA ALA A 14 9.69 29.45 -7.67
C ALA A 14 9.10 28.17 -8.26
N THR A 15 9.84 27.50 -9.14
CA THR A 15 9.55 26.13 -9.53
C THR A 15 9.68 25.29 -8.27
N ALA A 16 8.56 24.87 -7.69
CA ALA A 16 8.55 23.80 -6.70
C ALA A 16 9.20 22.59 -7.35
N MET A 17 10.44 22.30 -6.99
CA MET A 17 11.07 21.05 -7.38
C MET A 17 10.22 19.92 -6.78
N PRO A 18 9.84 18.90 -7.56
CA PRO A 18 9.14 17.76 -7.00
C PRO A 18 10.01 17.22 -5.86
N ALA A 19 9.44 17.08 -4.67
CA ALA A 19 10.09 16.43 -3.55
C ALA A 19 10.43 15.00 -3.99
N HIS A 20 11.66 14.79 -4.46
CA HIS A 20 12.15 13.47 -4.77
C HIS A 20 12.10 12.66 -3.48
N ALA A 21 11.49 11.48 -3.54
CA ALA A 21 11.48 10.59 -2.39
C ALA A 21 12.92 10.20 -2.06
N GLU A 22 13.33 10.40 -0.82
CA GLU A 22 14.60 9.87 -0.32
C GLU A 22 14.43 8.39 0.03
N SER A 23 15.49 7.59 -0.05
CA SER A 23 15.51 6.23 0.50
C SER A 23 16.15 6.23 1.89
N ALA A 24 15.69 5.38 2.81
CA ALA A 24 16.31 5.17 4.12
C ALA A 24 16.49 3.68 4.41
N THR A 25 17.11 2.96 3.48
CA THR A 25 17.34 1.51 3.60
C THR A 25 18.33 1.14 4.71
N ASP A 26 19.13 2.10 5.18
CA ASP A 26 19.97 1.98 6.38
C ASP A 26 19.15 1.96 7.67
N VAL A 27 17.96 2.58 7.65
CA VAL A 27 16.99 2.55 8.76
C VAL A 27 16.24 1.23 8.77
N SER A 28 15.66 0.86 7.63
CA SER A 28 14.98 -0.42 7.41
C SER A 28 14.96 -0.76 5.92
N PRO A 29 15.19 -2.04 5.52
CA PRO A 29 15.20 -2.44 4.12
C PRO A 29 13.90 -2.11 3.35
N ILE A 30 12.77 -1.99 4.06
CA ILE A 30 11.48 -1.65 3.44
C ILE A 30 11.34 -0.16 3.09
N CYS A 31 12.14 0.72 3.71
CA CYS A 31 12.13 2.15 3.46
C CYS A 31 12.89 2.52 2.18
N THR A 32 12.54 1.90 1.06
CA THR A 32 13.08 2.19 -0.27
C THR A 32 12.65 3.56 -0.79
N THR A 33 11.57 4.09 -0.25
CA THR A 33 11.00 5.41 -0.53
C THR A 33 10.48 5.95 0.80
N VAL A 34 10.80 7.20 1.08
CA VAL A 34 10.46 7.88 2.33
C VAL A 34 9.95 9.27 2.01
N ARG A 35 8.88 9.67 2.70
CA ARG A 35 8.27 11.00 2.59
C ARG A 35 8.36 11.75 3.90
N THR A 36 8.47 13.06 3.80
CA THR A 36 8.54 13.93 4.97
C THR A 36 7.17 14.39 5.42
N GLU A 37 6.29 14.62 4.45
CA GLU A 37 4.92 15.05 4.65
C GLU A 37 4.13 13.95 5.39
N PRO A 38 3.41 14.29 6.48
CA PRO A 38 2.64 13.34 7.26
C PRO A 38 1.33 12.97 6.55
N THR A 39 1.45 12.27 5.42
CA THR A 39 0.32 11.92 4.56
C THR A 39 0.40 10.48 4.08
N ARG A 40 -0.70 10.01 3.47
CA ARG A 40 -0.81 8.68 2.86
C ARG A 40 0.22 8.40 1.77
N ASP A 41 0.91 9.41 1.25
CA ASP A 41 1.97 9.26 0.24
C ASP A 41 3.20 8.50 0.78
N SER A 42 3.27 8.29 2.10
CA SER A 42 4.24 7.41 2.75
C SER A 42 3.91 5.90 2.66
N LEU A 43 2.73 5.54 2.12
CA LEU A 43 2.35 4.13 1.92
C LEU A 43 3.20 3.47 0.85
N LEU A 44 3.64 2.25 1.14
CA LEU A 44 4.42 1.39 0.24
C LEU A 44 3.60 0.18 -0.22
N SER A 45 2.64 -0.27 0.57
CA SER A 45 1.66 -1.30 0.23
C SER A 45 0.49 -1.26 1.21
N ARG A 46 -0.45 -2.20 1.07
CA ARG A 46 -1.52 -2.42 2.05
C ARG A 46 -1.05 -2.96 3.39
N SER A 47 0.23 -3.25 3.56
CA SER A 47 0.78 -3.67 4.86
C SER A 47 2.09 -2.99 5.25
N SER A 48 2.56 -2.04 4.42
CA SER A 48 3.79 -1.32 4.69
C SER A 48 3.69 0.16 4.37
N TYR A 49 4.40 0.95 5.16
CA TYR A 49 4.60 2.39 4.96
C TYR A 49 5.96 2.78 5.54
N CYS A 50 6.51 3.91 5.10
CA CYS A 50 7.67 4.51 5.73
C CYS A 50 7.63 6.04 5.64
N GLN A 51 7.60 6.70 6.79
CA GLN A 51 7.60 8.15 6.95
C GLN A 51 8.81 8.59 7.76
N LYS A 52 9.39 9.75 7.39
CA LYS A 52 10.43 10.44 8.15
C LYS A 52 9.91 11.82 8.54
N THR A 53 10.18 12.31 9.74
CA THR A 53 9.81 13.68 10.11
C THR A 53 10.75 14.73 9.49
N VAL A 54 10.31 15.99 9.43
CA VAL A 54 11.29 17.09 9.49
C VAL A 54 12.10 16.97 10.78
N PRO A 55 13.37 17.39 10.83
CA PRO A 55 14.18 17.24 12.04
C PRO A 55 13.54 17.94 13.24
N LEU A 56 13.32 17.20 14.32
CA LEU A 56 12.85 17.70 15.61
C LEU A 56 14.03 18.33 16.34
N GLU A 57 13.99 19.63 16.59
CA GLU A 57 15.06 20.30 17.34
C GLU A 57 14.80 20.26 18.85
N TYR A 58 15.69 19.61 19.59
CA TYR A 58 15.64 19.56 21.06
C TYR A 58 16.82 20.30 21.69
N VAL A 59 16.50 21.13 22.69
CA VAL A 59 17.48 21.90 23.48
C VAL A 59 17.64 21.26 24.85
N ALA A 60 18.80 20.66 25.10
CA ALA A 60 19.15 20.12 26.39
C ALA A 60 19.62 21.26 27.31
N LYS A 61 19.00 21.36 28.49
CA LYS A 61 19.32 22.40 29.49
C LYS A 61 19.69 21.84 30.84
N ASP A 62 20.65 22.41 31.55
CA ASP A 62 20.98 22.02 32.93
C ASP A 62 19.87 22.36 33.93
N ASN A 63 20.10 22.06 35.22
CA ASN A 63 19.13 22.31 36.30
C ASN A 63 18.93 23.81 36.58
N GLN A 64 19.83 24.66 36.08
CA GLN A 64 19.76 26.12 36.15
C GLN A 64 19.14 26.72 34.86
N ASN A 65 18.58 25.88 33.98
CA ASN A 65 17.94 26.26 32.72
C ASN A 65 18.90 26.85 31.66
N ASN A 66 20.22 26.63 31.78
CA ASN A 66 21.20 27.00 30.76
C ASN A 66 21.27 25.93 29.66
N GLU A 67 21.38 26.34 28.39
CA GLU A 67 21.60 25.42 27.27
C GLU A 67 22.98 24.75 27.39
N ILE A 68 22.98 23.41 27.45
CA ILE A 68 24.20 22.59 27.48
C ILE A 68 24.44 21.85 26.16
N GLY A 69 23.41 21.76 25.32
CA GLY A 69 23.55 21.24 23.97
C GLY A 69 22.25 21.24 23.19
N ARG A 70 22.35 21.04 21.88
CA ARG A 70 21.23 21.03 20.95
C ARG A 70 21.36 19.88 19.98
N VAL A 71 20.25 19.22 19.68
CA VAL A 71 20.20 18.11 18.71
C VAL A 71 19.09 18.32 17.70
N ALA A 72 19.29 17.79 16.49
CA ALA A 72 18.26 17.58 15.50
C ALA A 72 17.97 16.08 15.40
N ILE A 73 16.70 15.70 15.48
CA ILE A 73 16.27 14.30 15.50
C ILE A 73 15.36 14.04 14.29
N GLU A 74 15.78 13.21 13.36
CA GLU A 74 14.89 12.66 12.33
C GLU A 74 14.23 11.40 12.90
N ALA A 75 12.91 11.43 13.08
CA ALA A 75 12.16 10.25 13.50
C ALA A 75 11.63 9.50 12.28
N TYR A 76 11.80 8.19 12.28
CA TYR A 76 11.29 7.28 11.25
C TYR A 76 10.17 6.44 11.84
N ALA A 77 9.01 6.40 11.19
CA ALA A 77 7.89 5.54 11.51
C ALA A 77 7.61 4.63 10.31
N TYR A 78 7.55 3.32 10.54
CA TYR A 78 7.38 2.36 9.45
C TYR A 78 6.74 1.06 9.93
N SER A 79 6.23 0.27 8.99
CA SER A 79 5.76 -1.08 9.26
C SER A 79 5.85 -1.97 8.02
N ASP A 80 5.76 -3.28 8.25
CA ASP A 80 5.80 -4.33 7.24
C ASP A 80 5.06 -5.57 7.77
N ASN A 81 3.74 -5.45 7.84
CA ASN A 81 2.91 -6.37 8.60
C ASN A 81 2.34 -7.50 7.73
N PRO A 82 2.09 -8.69 8.30
CA PRO A 82 1.28 -9.69 7.62
C PRO A 82 -0.20 -9.29 7.65
N SER A 83 -0.91 -9.46 6.53
CA SER A 83 -2.32 -9.07 6.41
C SER A 83 -3.32 -10.07 7.02
N ASN A 84 -2.82 -11.15 7.61
CA ASN A 84 -3.63 -12.20 8.25
C ASN A 84 -3.59 -12.13 9.79
N GLN A 85 -3.08 -11.04 10.37
CA GLN A 85 -3.01 -10.83 11.81
C GLN A 85 -3.72 -9.54 12.21
N LEU A 86 -4.36 -9.56 13.39
CA LEU A 86 -4.95 -8.36 14.00
C LEU A 86 -3.91 -7.51 14.72
N ALA A 87 -2.86 -8.13 15.28
CA ALA A 87 -1.74 -7.40 15.84
C ALA A 87 -1.00 -6.64 14.73
N TRP A 88 -0.84 -5.33 14.91
CA TRP A 88 -0.30 -4.43 13.92
C TRP A 88 0.88 -3.64 14.50
N PRO A 89 2.10 -4.21 14.44
CA PRO A 89 3.27 -3.52 14.99
C PRO A 89 3.63 -2.30 14.13
N LEU A 90 3.96 -1.21 14.82
CA LEU A 90 4.54 0.00 14.27
C LEU A 90 5.97 0.11 14.78
N LYS A 91 6.93 0.31 13.89
CA LYS A 91 8.36 0.34 14.21
C LYS A 91 8.91 1.75 14.11
N PHE A 92 9.86 2.06 14.97
CA PHE A 92 10.47 3.39 15.04
C PHE A 92 11.98 3.31 15.22
N ARG A 93 12.68 4.22 14.54
CA ARG A 93 14.11 4.52 14.73
C ARG A 93 14.34 6.01 14.63
N PHE A 94 15.39 6.50 15.27
CA PHE A 94 15.65 7.92 15.41
C PHE A 94 17.10 8.24 15.07
N ARG A 95 17.31 9.07 14.05
CA ARG A 95 18.65 9.55 13.69
C ARG A 95 18.89 10.87 14.38
N THR A 96 19.94 10.94 15.19
CA THR A 96 20.23 12.13 16.01
C THR A 96 21.53 12.77 15.58
N ARG A 97 21.49 14.05 15.23
CA ARG A 97 22.67 14.87 14.94
C ARG A 97 22.86 15.90 16.03
N VAL A 98 24.05 15.96 16.61
CA VAL A 98 24.42 17.03 17.54
C VAL A 98 24.65 18.31 16.75
N ILE A 99 23.93 19.38 17.10
CA ILE A 99 24.11 20.71 16.53
C ILE A 99 25.17 21.47 17.32
N SER A 100 25.08 21.44 18.65
CA SER A 100 25.99 22.17 19.53
C SER A 100 26.09 21.51 20.91
N GLY A 101 27.18 21.82 21.61
CA GLY A 101 27.39 21.45 23.01
C GLY A 101 27.47 19.95 23.27
N ASN A 102 27.22 19.58 24.52
CA ASN A 102 27.11 18.19 24.97
C ASN A 102 25.74 17.99 25.63
N PRO A 103 24.72 17.53 24.88
CA PRO A 103 23.36 17.44 25.39
C PRO A 103 23.18 16.37 26.48
N GLY A 104 24.18 15.52 26.72
CA GLY A 104 24.09 14.40 27.67
C GLY A 104 23.20 13.27 27.17
N GLY A 105 22.77 12.40 28.10
CA GLY A 105 21.88 11.28 27.78
C GLY A 105 20.46 11.74 27.47
N LEU A 106 19.98 11.48 26.26
CA LEU A 106 18.63 11.79 25.82
C LEU A 106 17.86 10.52 25.48
N MET A 107 16.55 10.57 25.71
CA MET A 107 15.60 9.51 25.40
C MET A 107 14.47 10.09 24.53
N ILE A 108 13.91 9.27 23.66
CA ILE A 108 12.72 9.61 22.87
C ILE A 108 11.67 8.50 23.02
N LYS A 109 10.40 8.89 23.10
CA LYS A 109 9.25 7.98 23.17
C LYS A 109 8.27 8.32 22.04
N PRO A 110 7.98 7.42 21.10
CA PRO A 110 6.79 7.51 20.28
C PRO A 110 5.58 7.19 21.16
N VAL A 111 4.60 8.08 21.15
CA VAL A 111 3.32 7.92 21.83
C VAL A 111 2.29 7.67 20.75
N VAL A 112 1.84 6.42 20.64
CA VAL A 112 0.76 6.02 19.75
C VAL A 112 -0.54 5.92 20.53
N GLU A 113 -1.61 6.50 20.00
CA GLU A 113 -2.95 6.43 20.58
C GLU A 113 -3.99 6.20 19.48
N CYS A 114 -5.12 5.61 19.83
CA CYS A 114 -6.20 5.23 18.91
C CYS A 114 -7.58 5.23 19.59
N GLY A 115 -7.70 5.92 20.73
CA GLY A 115 -8.92 5.95 21.53
C GLY A 115 -9.40 4.55 21.95
N SER A 116 -10.72 4.34 21.90
CA SER A 116 -11.35 3.05 22.24
C SER A 116 -11.23 1.99 21.16
N ASP A 117 -10.79 2.34 19.95
CA ASP A 117 -10.78 1.43 18.80
C ASP A 117 -9.63 0.42 18.85
N CYS A 118 -8.61 0.66 19.68
CA CYS A 118 -7.50 -0.27 19.82
C CYS A 118 -6.86 -0.23 21.22
N THR A 119 -6.05 -1.24 21.50
CA THR A 119 -5.08 -1.21 22.61
C THR A 119 -3.68 -1.02 22.04
N VAL A 120 -2.87 -0.23 22.74
CA VAL A 120 -1.50 0.10 22.33
C VAL A 120 -0.54 -0.35 23.43
N ALA A 121 0.42 -1.21 23.09
CA ALA A 121 1.47 -1.60 24.02
C ALA A 121 2.73 -2.14 23.31
N PRO A 122 3.94 -1.92 23.85
CA PRO A 122 4.28 -0.91 24.83
C PRO A 122 4.52 0.45 24.15
N ASN A 123 4.05 1.54 24.76
CA ASN A 123 4.58 2.88 24.46
C ASN A 123 5.88 3.07 25.27
N ALA A 124 6.99 2.51 24.77
CA ALA A 124 8.29 2.55 25.44
C ALA A 124 9.22 3.61 24.82
N GLY A 125 10.06 4.23 25.66
CA GLY A 125 11.13 5.12 25.20
C GLY A 125 12.39 4.35 24.81
N VAL A 126 13.22 4.96 23.96
CA VAL A 126 14.53 4.45 23.55
C VAL A 126 15.61 5.52 23.76
N PRO A 127 16.83 5.14 24.16
CA PRO A 127 17.95 6.06 24.16
C PRO A 127 18.26 6.57 22.76
N LEU A 128 18.50 7.86 22.63
CA LEU A 128 19.02 8.45 21.39
C LEU A 128 20.51 8.17 21.27
N ALA A 129 20.94 7.69 20.10
CA ALA A 129 22.34 7.56 19.75
C ALA A 129 22.85 8.90 19.19
N LEU A 130 23.55 9.70 20.00
CA LEU A 130 24.11 10.98 19.57
C LEU A 130 25.08 10.78 18.39
N GLY A 131 24.80 11.41 17.25
CA GLY A 131 25.59 11.24 16.02
C GLY A 131 25.27 9.96 15.24
N GLY A 132 24.22 9.23 15.62
CA GLY A 132 23.88 7.95 15.02
C GLY A 132 22.39 7.64 15.00
N LEU A 133 22.08 6.37 14.77
CA LEU A 133 20.73 5.83 14.69
C LEU A 133 20.42 5.02 15.95
N SER A 134 19.24 5.23 16.54
CA SER A 134 18.81 4.47 17.70
C SER A 134 18.63 2.97 17.39
N ASN A 135 18.51 2.18 18.46
CA ASN A 135 17.89 0.86 18.36
C ASN A 135 16.46 0.99 17.83
N GLU A 136 15.98 -0.04 17.13
CA GLU A 136 14.58 -0.15 16.74
C GLU A 136 13.72 -0.43 17.96
N ILE A 137 12.58 0.26 18.04
CA ILE A 137 11.50 -0.07 18.98
C ILE A 137 10.21 -0.34 18.22
N SER A 138 9.35 -1.16 18.81
CA SER A 138 8.07 -1.53 18.24
C SER A 138 6.94 -1.21 19.22
N VAL A 139 5.89 -0.58 18.72
CA VAL A 139 4.64 -0.32 19.42
C VAL A 139 3.57 -1.21 18.77
N MET A 140 3.00 -2.14 19.53
CA MET A 140 1.95 -3.00 19.01
C MET A 140 0.60 -2.31 19.13
N VAL A 141 -0.08 -2.19 17.99
CA VAL A 141 -1.47 -1.74 17.90
C VAL A 141 -2.35 -2.97 17.74
N THR A 142 -3.27 -3.21 18.67
CA THR A 142 -4.21 -4.34 18.60
C THR A 142 -5.64 -3.81 18.55
N PRO A 143 -6.39 -4.03 17.45
CA PRO A 143 -7.75 -3.52 17.31
C PRO A 143 -8.69 -4.14 18.34
N ASN A 144 -9.55 -3.33 18.93
CA ASN A 144 -10.63 -3.77 19.81
C ASN A 144 -11.81 -4.20 18.94
N MET A 145 -11.68 -5.38 18.33
CA MET A 145 -12.73 -5.95 17.49
C MET A 145 -14.01 -6.13 18.33
N GLY A 146 -15.11 -5.53 17.86
CA GLY A 146 -16.44 -5.60 18.47
C GLY A 146 -17.52 -5.76 17.42
N ALA A 147 -18.68 -5.12 17.61
CA ALA A 147 -19.74 -5.09 16.59
C ALA A 147 -19.32 -4.34 15.31
N ASN A 148 -18.33 -3.44 15.41
CA ASN A 148 -17.76 -2.72 14.28
C ASN A 148 -16.84 -3.66 13.47
N ASN A 149 -17.36 -4.19 12.37
CA ASN A 149 -16.64 -5.06 11.45
C ASN A 149 -17.11 -4.76 10.01
N PRO A 150 -16.27 -4.15 9.14
CA PRO A 150 -14.86 -3.86 9.37
C PRO A 150 -14.67 -2.70 10.37
N LEU A 151 -13.60 -2.77 11.17
CA LEU A 151 -13.19 -1.66 12.04
C LEU A 151 -12.18 -0.80 11.27
N ARG A 152 -12.41 0.52 11.24
CA ARG A 152 -11.47 1.52 10.70
C ARG A 152 -11.12 2.48 11.81
N PHE A 153 -9.84 2.78 11.96
CA PHE A 153 -9.35 3.74 12.95
C PHE A 153 -8.05 4.38 12.49
N SER A 154 -7.78 5.57 13.01
CA SER A 154 -6.64 6.41 12.63
C SER A 154 -5.78 6.65 13.86
N PRO A 155 -4.67 5.90 14.05
CA PRO A 155 -3.79 6.13 15.17
C PRO A 155 -3.12 7.51 15.09
N THR A 156 -3.01 8.21 16.21
CA THR A 156 -2.23 9.42 16.34
C THR A 156 -0.81 9.11 16.79
N LEU A 157 0.14 9.96 16.40
CA LEU A 157 1.55 9.82 16.75
C LEU A 157 2.12 11.14 17.26
N GLU A 158 2.64 11.12 18.48
CA GLU A 158 3.43 12.19 19.07
C GLU A 158 4.79 11.65 19.46
N TYR A 159 5.85 12.44 19.26
CA TYR A 159 7.16 12.12 19.80
C TYR A 159 7.43 12.95 21.05
N ARG A 160 7.91 12.33 22.12
CA ARG A 160 8.34 13.03 23.34
C ARG A 160 9.82 12.81 23.56
N VAL A 161 10.58 13.89 23.65
CA VAL A 161 12.02 13.85 23.94
C VAL A 161 12.24 14.33 25.37
N ALA A 162 13.08 13.63 26.12
CA ALA A 162 13.42 13.99 27.49
C ALA A 162 14.87 13.59 27.81
N LYS A 163 15.43 14.12 28.89
CA LYS A 163 16.69 13.64 29.45
C LYS A 163 16.52 12.24 30.04
N SER A 164 17.60 11.46 30.01
CA SER A 164 17.63 10.15 30.65
C SER A 164 17.30 10.26 32.15
N GLY A 165 16.33 9.46 32.61
CA GLY A 165 15.85 9.44 33.99
C GLY A 165 14.62 10.31 34.25
N ASP A 166 14.29 11.25 33.34
CA ASP A 166 13.09 12.06 33.47
C ASP A 166 11.84 11.33 32.92
N SER A 167 10.69 11.68 33.47
CA SER A 167 9.38 11.19 33.01
C SER A 167 9.02 11.77 31.62
N PHE A 168 8.53 10.93 30.72
CA PHE A 168 7.94 11.35 29.44
C PHE A 168 6.53 11.93 29.56
N GLU A 169 5.90 11.86 30.73
CA GLU A 169 4.53 12.34 30.92
C GLU A 169 4.53 13.76 31.52
N ASN A 170 5.45 14.02 32.44
CA ASN A 170 5.47 15.24 33.25
C ASN A 170 6.87 15.63 33.74
N GLY A 171 7.93 15.07 33.14
CA GLY A 171 9.31 15.42 33.49
C GLY A 171 9.67 16.86 33.08
N ALA A 172 10.54 17.51 33.85
CA ALA A 172 10.90 18.91 33.60
C ALA A 172 11.62 19.14 32.26
N SER A 173 12.28 18.11 31.72
CA SER A 173 12.97 18.18 30.43
C SER A 173 12.16 17.71 29.23
N VAL A 174 10.89 17.33 29.42
CA VAL A 174 10.07 16.77 28.33
C VAL A 174 9.73 17.85 27.29
N SER A 175 9.83 17.48 26.02
CA SER A 175 9.36 18.30 24.89
C SER A 175 8.53 17.43 23.95
N PRO A 176 7.22 17.73 23.78
CA PRO A 176 6.35 17.02 22.86
C PRO A 176 6.44 17.59 21.44
N TYR A 177 6.33 16.72 20.44
CA TYR A 177 6.26 17.04 19.02
C TYR A 177 5.06 16.32 18.40
N ALA A 178 3.92 17.01 18.39
CA ALA A 178 2.67 16.52 17.80
C ALA A 178 2.53 16.94 16.33
N GLY A 179 1.80 16.15 15.53
CA GLY A 179 1.43 16.50 14.15
C GLY A 179 2.57 16.39 13.12
N VAL A 180 3.75 15.93 13.53
CA VAL A 180 4.93 15.73 12.66
C VAL A 180 5.12 14.28 12.23
N GLY A 181 4.57 13.33 13.00
CA GLY A 181 4.55 11.91 12.67
C GLY A 181 3.25 11.53 11.98
N TYR A 182 3.28 10.44 11.20
CA TYR A 182 2.10 9.91 10.52
C TYR A 182 2.02 8.39 10.65
N ILE A 183 0.83 7.90 10.96
CA ILE A 183 0.46 6.49 10.87
C ILE A 183 -0.74 6.43 9.92
N PRO A 184 -0.69 5.64 8.83
CA PRO A 184 -1.82 5.55 7.93
C PRO A 184 -3.04 4.89 8.58
N ASP A 185 -4.22 5.19 8.04
CA ASP A 185 -5.48 4.59 8.50
C ASP A 185 -5.45 3.07 8.41
N ILE A 186 -5.79 2.42 9.52
CA ILE A 186 -5.80 0.97 9.63
C ILE A 186 -7.24 0.49 9.52
N ARG A 187 -7.47 -0.49 8.65
CA ARG A 187 -8.72 -1.23 8.60
C ARG A 187 -8.46 -2.68 8.98
N CYS A 188 -9.19 -3.17 9.97
CA CYS A 188 -9.19 -4.56 10.39
C CYS A 188 -10.55 -5.19 10.11
N ASP A 189 -10.55 -6.46 9.73
CA ASP A 189 -11.78 -7.21 9.50
C ASP A 189 -11.66 -8.68 9.89
N VAL A 190 -12.78 -9.26 10.30
CA VAL A 190 -12.92 -10.67 10.68
C VAL A 190 -14.04 -11.30 9.85
N ALA A 191 -13.76 -12.42 9.22
CA ALA A 191 -14.68 -13.19 8.37
C ALA A 191 -15.29 -12.44 7.15
N LEU A 192 -14.86 -11.20 6.86
CA LEU A 192 -15.42 -10.39 5.77
C LEU A 192 -14.75 -10.58 4.41
N VAL A 193 -13.52 -11.08 4.36
CA VAL A 193 -12.86 -11.43 3.10
C VAL A 193 -13.19 -12.87 2.69
N LYS A 194 -13.10 -13.77 3.67
CA LYS A 194 -13.41 -15.20 3.60
C LYS A 194 -13.84 -15.67 5.00
N SER A 195 -14.69 -16.69 5.09
CA SER A 195 -15.00 -17.31 6.38
C SER A 195 -13.71 -17.75 7.09
N ASN A 196 -13.64 -17.55 8.40
CA ASN A 196 -12.49 -17.87 9.25
C ASN A 196 -11.18 -17.13 8.91
N SER A 197 -11.21 -16.03 8.13
CA SER A 197 -10.06 -15.14 7.96
C SER A 197 -10.14 -13.94 8.91
N GLN A 198 -9.00 -13.43 9.36
CA GLN A 198 -8.93 -12.15 10.07
C GLN A 198 -7.65 -11.41 9.72
N GLY A 199 -7.59 -10.11 10.00
CA GLY A 199 -6.39 -9.32 9.85
C GLY A 199 -6.64 -7.86 9.49
N CYS A 200 -5.56 -7.10 9.34
CA CYS A 200 -5.59 -5.68 9.06
C CYS A 200 -4.83 -5.29 7.79
N VAL A 201 -5.12 -4.11 7.26
CA VAL A 201 -4.45 -3.46 6.13
C VAL A 201 -4.50 -1.94 6.26
N TYR A 202 -3.57 -1.25 5.60
CA TYR A 202 -3.74 0.16 5.23
C TYR A 202 -4.70 0.26 4.06
N ALA A 203 -5.97 0.57 4.34
CA ALA A 203 -7.04 0.48 3.34
C ALA A 203 -6.91 1.53 2.22
N ASP A 204 -6.21 2.63 2.48
CA ASP A 204 -5.94 3.67 1.49
C ASP A 204 -4.99 3.20 0.39
N ALA A 205 -4.08 2.26 0.69
CA ALA A 205 -3.21 1.71 -0.33
C ALA A 205 -4.03 0.87 -1.34
N PRO A 206 -3.82 1.05 -2.65
CA PRO A 206 -4.59 0.34 -3.67
C PRO A 206 -4.30 -1.16 -3.63
N ALA A 207 -5.35 -1.98 -3.77
CA ALA A 207 -5.18 -3.41 -3.98
C ALA A 207 -4.89 -3.67 -5.47
N VAL A 208 -3.72 -4.25 -5.77
CA VAL A 208 -3.30 -4.54 -7.14
C VAL A 208 -2.83 -5.98 -7.26
N LEU A 209 -3.52 -6.77 -8.08
CA LEU A 209 -3.17 -8.15 -8.37
C LEU A 209 -1.99 -8.18 -9.35
N ARG A 210 -0.86 -8.74 -8.90
CA ARG A 210 0.39 -8.87 -9.66
C ARG A 210 0.90 -10.31 -9.82
N ALA A 211 0.08 -11.29 -9.45
CA ALA A 211 0.46 -12.71 -9.52
C ALA A 211 0.12 -13.36 -10.86
N ILE A 212 -0.81 -12.77 -11.63
CA ILE A 212 -1.18 -13.22 -12.99
C ILE A 212 -0.37 -12.36 -13.96
N VAL A 213 0.75 -12.88 -14.45
CA VAL A 213 1.70 -12.14 -15.30
C VAL A 213 2.16 -13.01 -16.46
N ALA A 214 2.40 -12.41 -17.62
CA ALA A 214 2.73 -13.17 -18.84
C ALA A 214 4.12 -13.83 -18.81
N THR A 215 4.93 -13.57 -17.78
CA THR A 215 6.22 -14.24 -17.57
C THR A 215 6.11 -15.48 -16.68
N ASN A 216 4.93 -15.75 -16.10
CA ASN A 216 4.68 -16.94 -15.31
C ASN A 216 3.94 -17.97 -16.17
N PRO A 217 4.58 -19.07 -16.60
CA PRO A 217 4.00 -20.05 -17.51
C PRO A 217 2.79 -20.81 -16.92
N ASP A 218 2.54 -20.70 -15.61
CA ASP A 218 1.36 -21.32 -15.00
C ASP A 218 0.07 -20.50 -15.21
N VAL A 219 0.18 -19.24 -15.68
CA VAL A 219 -0.92 -18.26 -15.77
C VAL A 219 -0.74 -17.25 -16.92
N ASP A 220 0.12 -17.55 -17.90
CA ASP A 220 0.48 -16.59 -18.95
C ASP A 220 -0.62 -16.42 -19.99
N GLU A 221 -1.40 -17.45 -20.30
CA GLU A 221 -2.55 -17.34 -21.20
C GLU A 221 -3.64 -16.43 -20.60
N SER A 222 -3.95 -16.61 -19.31
CA SER A 222 -4.82 -15.70 -18.56
C SER A 222 -4.29 -14.27 -18.56
N ALA A 223 -2.98 -14.09 -18.33
CA ALA A 223 -2.36 -12.76 -18.33
C ALA A 223 -2.44 -12.08 -19.70
N ILE A 224 -2.24 -12.84 -20.78
CA ILE A 224 -2.38 -12.35 -22.16
C ILE A 224 -3.84 -11.96 -22.44
N HIS A 225 -4.81 -12.79 -22.06
CA HIS A 225 -6.23 -12.47 -22.24
C HIS A 225 -6.64 -11.19 -21.50
N ILE A 226 -6.24 -11.05 -20.23
CA ILE A 226 -6.49 -9.84 -19.44
C ILE A 226 -5.86 -8.62 -20.12
N ARG A 227 -4.63 -8.73 -20.64
CA ARG A 227 -3.94 -7.65 -21.35
C ARG A 227 -4.71 -7.21 -22.60
N GLU A 228 -5.14 -8.17 -23.42
CA GLU A 228 -5.94 -7.91 -24.63
C GLU A 228 -7.24 -7.20 -24.29
N ALA A 229 -7.94 -7.66 -23.25
CA ALA A 229 -9.18 -7.05 -22.78
C ALA A 229 -8.96 -5.62 -22.25
N GLN A 230 -7.91 -5.38 -21.46
CA GLN A 230 -7.55 -4.04 -20.99
C GLN A 230 -7.17 -3.10 -22.15
N ALA A 231 -6.46 -3.61 -23.16
CA ALA A 231 -6.13 -2.86 -24.37
C ALA A 231 -7.37 -2.52 -25.22
N ALA A 232 -8.39 -3.39 -25.20
CA ALA A 232 -9.70 -3.14 -25.78
C ALA A 232 -10.58 -2.20 -24.94
N GLY A 233 -10.06 -1.64 -23.84
CA GLY A 233 -10.76 -0.65 -23.03
C GLY A 233 -11.59 -1.24 -21.87
N ARG A 234 -11.42 -2.51 -21.51
CA ARG A 234 -12.02 -3.08 -20.29
C ARG A 234 -11.37 -2.52 -19.02
N PRO A 235 -12.12 -2.36 -17.91
CA PRO A 235 -11.60 -1.82 -16.66
C PRO A 235 -10.60 -2.78 -16.00
N GLY A 236 -9.91 -2.30 -14.99
CA GLY A 236 -9.03 -3.05 -14.10
C GLY A 236 -7.55 -2.76 -14.28
N LYS A 237 -7.13 -2.08 -15.36
CA LYS A 237 -5.72 -1.72 -15.57
C LYS A 237 -5.24 -0.75 -14.48
N PHE A 238 -4.11 -1.08 -13.86
CA PHE A 238 -3.39 -0.16 -12.99
C PHE A 238 -2.44 0.72 -13.82
N VAL A 239 -2.60 2.04 -13.73
CA VAL A 239 -1.65 3.01 -14.26
C VAL A 239 -1.15 3.85 -13.09
N PRO A 240 0.16 3.87 -12.78
CA PRO A 240 0.67 4.65 -11.65
C PRO A 240 0.54 6.15 -11.93
N LYS A 241 0.32 6.94 -10.87
CA LYS A 241 0.22 8.41 -10.93
C LYS A 241 1.49 9.11 -11.44
N GLY A 242 2.64 8.45 -11.36
CA GLY A 242 3.91 8.97 -11.88
C GLY A 242 4.64 9.95 -10.95
N ASP A 243 4.14 10.20 -9.74
CA ASP A 243 4.77 11.07 -8.73
C ASP A 243 5.66 10.30 -7.72
N GLY A 244 5.89 9.02 -8.00
CA GLY A 244 6.65 8.11 -7.12
C GLY A 244 5.84 7.60 -5.92
N THR A 245 4.54 7.87 -5.84
CA THR A 245 3.64 7.19 -4.88
C THR A 245 3.12 5.87 -5.47
N ILE A 246 2.51 5.03 -4.62
CA ILE A 246 1.87 3.78 -5.05
C ILE A 246 0.47 3.98 -5.64
N PHE A 247 -0.01 5.23 -5.70
CA PHE A 247 -1.39 5.52 -6.10
C PHE A 247 -1.58 5.45 -7.61
N PRO A 248 -2.77 5.04 -8.07
CA PRO A 248 -3.10 5.06 -9.48
C PRO A 248 -3.31 6.49 -9.97
N ASP A 249 -3.01 6.73 -11.24
CA ASP A 249 -3.58 7.83 -12.00
C ASP A 249 -5.09 7.57 -12.14
N THR A 250 -5.90 8.44 -11.54
CA THR A 250 -7.37 8.30 -11.51
C THR A 250 -8.05 8.62 -12.84
N TRP A 251 -7.35 9.25 -13.78
CA TRP A 251 -7.86 9.51 -15.12
C TRP A 251 -7.62 8.33 -16.06
N GLU A 252 -6.47 7.67 -15.91
CA GLU A 252 -6.06 6.54 -16.75
C GLU A 252 -6.47 5.17 -16.19
N SER A 253 -6.65 5.07 -14.86
CA SER A 253 -7.04 3.83 -14.19
C SER A 253 -8.53 3.79 -13.89
N ARG A 254 -9.22 2.76 -14.41
CA ARG A 254 -10.61 2.44 -14.06
C ARG A 254 -10.59 1.14 -13.24
N PRO A 255 -10.91 1.13 -11.94
CA PRO A 255 -10.81 -0.08 -11.12
C PRO A 255 -11.87 -1.12 -11.48
N LEU A 256 -11.61 -2.37 -11.09
CA LEU A 256 -12.64 -3.38 -10.89
C LEU A 256 -13.20 -3.26 -9.49
N THR A 257 -14.44 -3.69 -9.28
CA THR A 257 -15.10 -3.72 -7.98
C THR A 257 -15.44 -5.16 -7.63
N ARG A 258 -14.93 -5.67 -6.50
CA ARG A 258 -15.17 -7.06 -6.08
C ARG A 258 -16.65 -7.25 -5.75
N THR A 259 -17.23 -8.36 -6.18
CA THR A 259 -18.53 -8.84 -5.69
C THR A 259 -18.42 -10.20 -5.01
N ARG A 260 -19.11 -10.36 -3.88
CA ARG A 260 -19.29 -11.60 -3.13
C ARG A 260 -20.70 -12.18 -3.29
N ASP A 261 -21.61 -11.48 -3.96
CA ASP A 261 -22.96 -11.95 -4.24
C ASP A 261 -22.92 -13.25 -5.05
N ALA A 262 -23.46 -14.33 -4.48
CA ALA A 262 -23.40 -15.66 -5.09
C ALA A 262 -24.30 -15.79 -6.33
N THR A 263 -25.36 -14.98 -6.42
CA THR A 263 -26.25 -14.91 -7.57
C THR A 263 -25.57 -14.14 -8.70
N LEU A 264 -25.08 -12.92 -8.43
CA LEU A 264 -24.41 -12.11 -9.45
C LEU A 264 -23.19 -12.84 -10.05
N ARG A 265 -22.39 -13.51 -9.21
CA ARG A 265 -21.26 -14.30 -9.68
C ARG A 265 -21.67 -15.47 -10.57
N ARG A 266 -22.83 -16.07 -10.33
CA ARG A 266 -23.37 -17.16 -11.15
C ARG A 266 -23.86 -16.61 -12.48
N ASP A 267 -24.62 -15.52 -12.44
CA ASP A 267 -25.16 -14.86 -13.63
C ASP A 267 -24.04 -14.37 -14.55
N ASN A 268 -22.97 -13.78 -13.98
CA ASN A 268 -21.77 -13.42 -14.71
C ASN A 268 -21.13 -14.62 -15.44
N ARG A 269 -20.96 -15.76 -14.76
CA ARG A 269 -20.40 -16.98 -15.38
C ARG A 269 -21.31 -17.57 -16.44
N ASP A 270 -22.62 -17.53 -16.23
CA ASP A 270 -23.56 -18.10 -17.18
C ASP A 270 -23.67 -17.22 -18.43
N ALA A 271 -23.58 -15.89 -18.27
CA ALA A 271 -23.50 -14.94 -19.38
C ALA A 271 -22.21 -15.08 -20.19
N SER A 272 -21.03 -15.14 -19.54
CA SER A 272 -19.75 -15.31 -20.23
C SER A 272 -19.68 -16.65 -20.99
N LYS A 273 -20.17 -17.74 -20.39
CA LYS A 273 -20.26 -19.04 -21.06
C LYS A 273 -21.10 -19.00 -22.31
N LYS A 274 -22.26 -18.32 -22.30
CA LYS A 274 -23.09 -18.14 -23.50
C LYS A 274 -22.33 -17.44 -24.62
N GLN A 275 -21.59 -16.37 -24.29
CA GLN A 275 -20.76 -15.67 -25.27
C GLN A 275 -19.63 -16.55 -25.81
N CYS A 276 -19.04 -17.37 -24.94
CA CYS A 276 -18.00 -18.30 -25.32
C CYS A 276 -18.50 -19.39 -26.28
N VAL A 277 -19.66 -19.99 -26.00
CA VAL A 277 -20.32 -20.93 -26.92
C VAL A 277 -20.65 -20.25 -28.24
N ALA A 278 -21.15 -19.01 -28.21
CA ALA A 278 -21.45 -18.28 -29.44
C ALA A 278 -20.20 -18.01 -30.29
N LYS A 279 -19.04 -17.78 -29.66
CA LYS A 279 -17.77 -17.47 -30.34
C LYS A 279 -17.00 -18.72 -30.81
N TYR A 280 -17.05 -19.81 -30.04
CA TYR A 280 -16.18 -20.98 -30.23
C TYR A 280 -16.94 -22.31 -30.43
N GLY A 281 -18.28 -22.29 -30.40
CA GLY A 281 -19.14 -23.47 -30.56
C GLY A 281 -19.23 -24.38 -29.32
N SER A 282 -18.28 -24.28 -28.39
CA SER A 282 -18.25 -25.04 -27.13
C SER A 282 -17.43 -24.30 -26.07
N VAL A 283 -17.74 -24.54 -24.79
CA VAL A 283 -16.92 -24.14 -23.63
C VAL A 283 -15.94 -25.23 -23.20
N ASN A 284 -16.16 -26.47 -23.64
CA ASN A 284 -15.34 -27.65 -23.33
C ASN A 284 -14.71 -28.21 -24.61
N GLY A 285 -13.69 -29.04 -24.45
CA GLY A 285 -12.99 -29.73 -25.54
C GLY A 285 -11.52 -29.37 -25.55
N GLN A 286 -10.78 -29.95 -26.51
CA GLN A 286 -9.35 -29.75 -26.57
C GLN A 286 -8.98 -28.42 -27.27
N CYS A 287 -7.85 -27.84 -26.88
CA CYS A 287 -7.21 -26.69 -27.51
C CYS A 287 -5.83 -27.10 -28.01
N THR A 288 -5.46 -26.54 -29.16
CA THR A 288 -4.08 -26.50 -29.66
C THR A 288 -3.73 -25.02 -29.81
N PHE A 289 -2.81 -24.52 -29.01
CA PHE A 289 -2.57 -23.08 -28.86
C PHE A 289 -1.59 -22.53 -29.87
N THR A 290 -0.69 -23.38 -30.37
CA THR A 290 0.32 -23.01 -31.37
C THR A 290 -0.13 -23.31 -32.80
N GLY A 291 -1.21 -24.09 -32.96
CA GLY A 291 -1.62 -24.64 -34.25
C GLY A 291 -0.64 -25.69 -34.80
N ASP A 292 0.34 -26.10 -34.01
CA ASP A 292 1.25 -27.18 -34.34
C ASP A 292 0.47 -28.52 -34.31
N PRO A 293 0.45 -29.28 -35.41
CA PRO A 293 -0.23 -30.57 -35.45
C PRO A 293 0.37 -31.60 -34.48
N ASP A 294 1.59 -31.39 -34.00
CA ASP A 294 2.28 -32.25 -33.04
C ASP A 294 2.06 -31.81 -31.58
N GLU A 295 1.39 -30.67 -31.34
CA GLU A 295 1.00 -30.23 -30.00
C GLU A 295 -0.03 -31.21 -29.42
N THR A 296 0.24 -31.74 -28.23
CA THR A 296 -0.72 -32.60 -27.52
C THR A 296 -1.89 -31.73 -27.06
N PRO A 297 -3.11 -31.93 -27.57
CA PRO A 297 -4.21 -31.04 -27.24
C PRO A 297 -4.61 -31.16 -25.76
N THR A 298 -4.81 -30.04 -25.07
CA THR A 298 -5.22 -30.01 -23.65
C THR A 298 -6.67 -29.58 -23.49
N ASP A 299 -7.30 -29.93 -22.36
CA ASP A 299 -8.64 -29.44 -22.03
C ASP A 299 -8.61 -27.92 -21.88
N CYS A 300 -9.59 -27.23 -22.48
CA CYS A 300 -9.75 -25.79 -22.30
C CYS A 300 -10.88 -25.46 -21.35
N ASP A 301 -10.69 -24.38 -20.60
CA ASP A 301 -11.76 -23.66 -19.95
C ASP A 301 -12.00 -22.33 -20.70
N CYS A 302 -13.18 -21.76 -20.56
CA CYS A 302 -13.45 -20.41 -21.05
C CYS A 302 -13.11 -19.38 -19.98
N ASP A 303 -12.09 -18.56 -20.22
CA ASP A 303 -11.73 -17.44 -19.36
C ASP A 303 -12.54 -16.18 -19.71
N GLU A 304 -12.74 -15.33 -18.71
CA GLU A 304 -13.64 -14.18 -18.74
C GLU A 304 -12.99 -12.95 -18.09
N TYR A 305 -13.01 -11.82 -18.79
CA TYR A 305 -12.56 -10.54 -18.24
C TYR A 305 -13.49 -9.38 -18.65
N PRO A 306 -14.06 -8.60 -17.70
CA PRO A 306 -13.86 -8.67 -16.25
C PRO A 306 -14.29 -9.99 -15.58
N PHE A 307 -13.64 -10.33 -14.46
CA PHE A 307 -13.88 -11.60 -13.76
C PHE A 307 -15.34 -11.71 -13.28
N ALA A 308 -15.92 -12.91 -13.22
CA ALA A 308 -17.27 -13.06 -12.64
C ALA A 308 -17.37 -12.65 -11.17
N SER A 309 -16.25 -12.57 -10.45
CA SER A 309 -16.18 -12.03 -9.08
C SER A 309 -16.09 -10.50 -9.02
N THR A 310 -16.54 -9.81 -10.07
CA THR A 310 -16.63 -8.35 -10.13
C THR A 310 -18.03 -7.87 -10.50
N GLU A 311 -18.36 -6.65 -10.08
CA GLU A 311 -19.61 -5.97 -10.48
C GLU A 311 -19.66 -5.69 -11.99
N GLN A 312 -18.48 -5.57 -12.62
CA GLN A 312 -18.32 -5.36 -14.07
C GLN A 312 -18.36 -6.65 -14.89
N GLY A 313 -18.77 -7.77 -14.29
CA GLY A 313 -18.84 -9.06 -14.99
C GLY A 313 -19.92 -9.11 -16.07
N ALA A 314 -19.93 -10.22 -16.82
CA ALA A 314 -20.69 -10.38 -18.07
C ALA A 314 -22.21 -10.22 -17.99
N SER A 315 -22.82 -10.35 -16.80
CA SER A 315 -24.26 -10.12 -16.64
C SER A 315 -24.61 -8.64 -16.51
N SER A 316 -23.66 -7.82 -16.08
CA SER A 316 -23.77 -6.36 -15.97
C SER A 316 -23.28 -5.64 -17.23
N ASP A 317 -22.30 -6.22 -17.93
CA ASP A 317 -21.71 -5.66 -19.14
C ASP A 317 -21.66 -6.73 -20.26
N PRO A 318 -22.44 -6.56 -21.35
CA PRO A 318 -22.44 -7.51 -22.46
C PRO A 318 -21.12 -7.53 -23.23
N GLU A 319 -20.26 -6.52 -23.08
CA GLU A 319 -19.02 -6.42 -23.84
C GLU A 319 -17.82 -7.13 -23.20
N VAL A 320 -18.02 -7.97 -22.17
CA VAL A 320 -16.98 -8.81 -21.57
C VAL A 320 -16.09 -9.51 -22.62
N SER A 321 -14.81 -9.68 -22.33
CA SER A 321 -13.91 -10.47 -23.15
C SER A 321 -13.95 -11.93 -22.71
N VAL A 322 -14.11 -12.84 -23.67
CA VAL A 322 -14.02 -14.29 -23.46
C VAL A 322 -12.99 -14.92 -24.39
N LYS A 323 -12.22 -15.86 -23.85
CA LYS A 323 -11.17 -16.60 -24.57
C LYS A 323 -11.10 -18.03 -24.07
N ARG A 324 -10.97 -19.00 -24.99
CA ARG A 324 -10.60 -20.38 -24.61
C ARG A 324 -9.10 -20.41 -24.35
N ILE A 325 -8.73 -20.86 -23.15
CA ILE A 325 -7.35 -21.00 -22.69
C ILE A 325 -7.18 -22.35 -22.00
N ASP A 326 -5.95 -22.77 -21.76
CA ASP A 326 -5.64 -24.01 -21.05
C ASP A 326 -6.36 -24.07 -19.69
N ALA A 327 -7.00 -25.20 -19.38
CA ALA A 327 -7.79 -25.35 -18.16
C ALA A 327 -6.92 -25.30 -16.90
N SER A 328 -5.67 -25.76 -16.95
CA SER A 328 -4.73 -25.66 -15.82
C SER A 328 -4.36 -24.21 -15.55
N ASP A 329 -4.03 -23.45 -16.60
CA ASP A 329 -3.74 -22.01 -16.54
C ASP A 329 -4.91 -21.25 -15.91
N ASN A 330 -6.12 -21.38 -16.48
CA ASN A 330 -7.30 -20.66 -16.02
C ASN A 330 -7.62 -20.95 -14.53
N ARG A 331 -7.55 -22.23 -14.13
CA ARG A 331 -7.80 -22.62 -12.73
C ARG A 331 -6.73 -22.10 -11.80
N ARG A 332 -5.47 -21.98 -12.25
CA ARG A 332 -4.39 -21.38 -11.47
C ARG A 332 -4.58 -19.88 -11.32
N ALA A 333 -4.92 -19.17 -12.39
CA ALA A 333 -5.26 -17.75 -12.35
C ALA A 333 -6.42 -17.49 -11.38
N GLY A 334 -7.48 -18.31 -11.42
CA GLY A 334 -8.58 -18.26 -10.46
C GLY A 334 -8.15 -18.47 -9.00
N ALA A 335 -7.22 -19.39 -8.75
CA ALA A 335 -6.64 -19.59 -7.42
C ALA A 335 -5.82 -18.39 -6.94
N PHE A 336 -5.01 -17.79 -7.83
CA PHE A 336 -4.25 -16.57 -7.54
C PHE A 336 -5.17 -15.38 -7.25
N LEU A 337 -6.25 -15.21 -8.00
CA LEU A 337 -7.26 -14.18 -7.73
C LEU A 337 -7.91 -14.39 -6.34
N GLY A 338 -8.27 -15.62 -6.00
CA GLY A 338 -8.81 -15.95 -4.68
C GLY A 338 -7.82 -15.66 -3.54
N ASN A 339 -6.55 -16.00 -3.71
CA ASN A 339 -5.48 -15.70 -2.77
C ASN A 339 -5.21 -14.19 -2.67
N PHE A 340 -5.28 -13.46 -3.78
CA PHE A 340 -5.15 -12.01 -3.80
C PHE A 340 -6.22 -11.33 -2.96
N TYR A 341 -7.49 -11.71 -3.11
CA TYR A 341 -8.57 -11.17 -2.27
C TYR A 341 -8.27 -11.39 -0.80
N LEU A 342 -7.74 -12.56 -0.43
CA LEU A 342 -7.35 -12.87 0.96
C LEU A 342 -6.16 -12.03 1.42
N ASN A 343 -5.06 -12.03 0.68
CA ASN A 343 -3.78 -11.44 1.07
C ASN A 343 -3.80 -9.91 1.04
N GLN A 344 -4.61 -9.30 0.17
CA GLN A 344 -4.82 -7.85 0.14
C GLN A 344 -6.08 -7.43 0.91
N ARG A 345 -6.78 -8.41 1.50
CA ARG A 345 -8.06 -8.24 2.19
C ARG A 345 -9.08 -7.43 1.40
N VAL A 346 -9.20 -7.64 0.09
CA VAL A 346 -10.17 -6.89 -0.72
C VAL A 346 -11.58 -7.27 -0.25
N LEU A 347 -12.37 -6.34 0.25
CA LEU A 347 -13.74 -6.60 0.72
C LEU A 347 -14.73 -6.63 -0.43
N ASP A 348 -15.97 -7.04 -0.13
CA ASP A 348 -17.08 -6.84 -1.04
C ASP A 348 -17.25 -5.34 -1.34
N GLN A 349 -17.58 -4.99 -2.59
CA GLN A 349 -17.65 -3.63 -3.10
C GLN A 349 -16.35 -2.82 -3.04
N GLU A 350 -15.21 -3.45 -2.71
CA GLU A 350 -13.91 -2.76 -2.70
C GLU A 350 -13.28 -2.76 -4.09
N ASN A 351 -12.69 -1.61 -4.45
CA ASN A 351 -11.99 -1.42 -5.70
C ASN A 351 -10.62 -2.10 -5.68
N PHE A 352 -10.26 -2.69 -6.81
CA PHE A 352 -8.94 -3.26 -7.04
C PHE A 352 -8.52 -3.15 -8.50
N TYR A 353 -7.24 -3.41 -8.75
CA TYR A 353 -6.64 -3.37 -10.08
C TYR A 353 -5.92 -4.68 -10.38
N VAL A 354 -5.63 -4.92 -11.65
CA VAL A 354 -4.85 -6.03 -12.16
C VAL A 354 -3.73 -5.48 -13.02
N ASP A 355 -2.50 -5.83 -12.64
CA ASP A 355 -1.28 -5.46 -13.35
C ASP A 355 -0.61 -6.76 -13.80
N VAL A 356 -0.76 -7.06 -15.08
CA VAL A 356 -0.25 -8.28 -15.73
C VAL A 356 1.19 -8.14 -16.23
N GLY A 357 1.87 -7.04 -15.86
CA GLY A 357 3.20 -6.69 -16.30
C GLY A 357 3.28 -6.33 -17.79
N SER A 358 4.36 -5.63 -18.15
CA SER A 358 4.77 -5.51 -19.55
C SER A 358 5.37 -6.83 -20.03
N GLN A 359 5.05 -7.26 -21.25
CA GLN A 359 5.87 -8.25 -21.96
C GLN A 359 7.28 -7.64 -22.03
N GLN A 360 8.30 -8.24 -21.40
CA GLN A 360 9.65 -7.98 -21.90
C GLN A 360 9.64 -8.43 -23.36
N PRO A 361 10.14 -7.61 -24.32
CA PRO A 361 10.34 -8.11 -25.67
C PRO A 361 11.22 -9.35 -25.53
N ALA A 362 10.75 -10.49 -26.05
CA ALA A 362 11.59 -11.67 -26.16
C ALA A 362 12.91 -11.22 -26.79
N ALA A 363 14.01 -11.36 -26.04
CA ALA A 363 15.33 -11.18 -26.61
C ALA A 363 15.41 -12.14 -27.80
N LYS A 364 15.49 -11.57 -29.01
CA LYS A 364 15.78 -12.34 -30.21
C LYS A 364 17.03 -13.16 -29.93
N ARG A 365 16.89 -14.49 -29.97
CA ARG A 365 18.01 -15.43 -29.91
C ARG A 365 18.99 -15.17 -31.04
#